data_AF-C4JBS4-F1
#
_entry.id   AF-C4JBS4-F1
#
_cell.length_a   1.000
_cell.length_b   1.000
_cell.length_c   1.000
_cell.angle_alpha   90.00
_cell.angle_beta   90.00
_cell.angle_gamma   90.00
#
_symmetry.space_group_name_H-M   'P 1'
#
loop_
_entity.id
_entity.type
_entity.pdbx_description
1 polymer ?
#
loop_
_entity_poly.entity_id
_entity_poly.type
_entity_poly.pdbx_seq_one_letter_code
_entity_poly.pdbx_strand_id
1 'polypeptide(L)'
;MNSSVQFFSCVFHIFSSFVLVFESLQWAAGFWTFWYPGGSRSGRAFLLPWHVFFGIFIYVLAIATSVTGLLEKSIFMQSAKMIERFSTEAMFMNSLGMLLVLLSSLVILALVSPGPSMIDTYRGSSE
;
A
#
# COMPACT_ATOMS: atom_id res chain seq x y z
N MET A 1 19.84 18.51 13.55
CA MET A 1 19.24 17.46 12.69
C MET A 1 19.04 18.07 11.30
N ASN A 2 19.30 17.32 10.23
CA ASN A 2 19.25 17.85 8.86
C ASN A 2 17.78 18.10 8.46
N SER A 3 17.43 19.27 7.91
CA SER A 3 16.03 19.64 7.62
C SER A 3 15.31 18.63 6.72
N SER A 4 16.04 17.97 5.82
CA SER A 4 15.50 16.93 4.95
C SER A 4 15.08 15.67 5.71
N VAL A 5 15.84 15.24 6.73
CA VAL A 5 15.48 14.06 7.55
C VAL A 5 14.20 14.34 8.33
N GLN A 6 14.08 15.55 8.87
CA GLN A 6 12.91 15.97 9.63
C GLN A 6 11.64 16.04 8.76
N PHE A 7 11.77 16.46 7.50
CA PHE A 7 10.69 16.42 6.52
C PHE A 7 10.21 14.99 6.25
N PHE A 8 11.12 14.06 5.91
CA PHE A 8 10.75 12.67 5.63
C PHE A 8 10.16 11.97 6.85
N SER A 9 10.68 12.25 8.05
CA SER A 9 10.13 11.74 9.31
C SER A 9 8.70 12.20 9.55
N CYS A 10 8.41 13.49 9.30
CA CYS A 10 7.07 14.03 9.41
C CYS A 10 6.10 13.38 8.41
N VAL A 11 6.51 13.25 7.14
CA VAL A 11 5.71 12.58 6.10
C VAL A 11 5.47 11.11 6.44
N PHE A 12 6.51 10.39 6.88
CA PHE A 12 6.43 8.99 7.29
C PHE A 12 5.45 8.79 8.44
N HIS A 13 5.55 9.58 9.51
CA HIS A 13 4.63 9.49 10.64
C HIS A 13 3.19 9.83 10.25
N ILE A 14 2.97 10.89 9.46
CA ILE A 14 1.63 11.26 9.00
C ILE A 14 1.02 10.12 8.18
N PHE A 15 1.72 9.64 7.15
CA PHE A 15 1.20 8.57 6.30
C PHE A 15 0.99 7.28 7.08
N SER A 16 1.93 6.91 7.96
CA SER A 16 1.80 5.72 8.81
C SER A 16 0.59 5.80 9.72
N SER A 17 0.32 6.95 10.36
CA SER A 17 -0.88 7.11 11.20
C SER A 17 -2.16 6.96 10.39
N PHE A 18 -2.23 7.56 9.20
CA PHE A 18 -3.37 7.39 8.31
C PHE A 18 -3.57 5.93 7.89
N VAL A 19 -2.50 5.24 7.48
CA VAL A 19 -2.57 3.81 7.10
C VAL A 19 -3.10 2.96 8.24
N LEU A 20 -2.58 3.13 9.46
CA LEU A 20 -3.00 2.31 10.60
C LEU A 20 -4.48 2.53 10.96
N VAL A 21 -4.94 3.78 10.95
CA VAL A 21 -6.33 4.11 11.25
C VAL A 21 -7.26 3.58 10.18
N PHE A 22 -6.96 3.84 8.90
CA PHE A 22 -7.82 3.40 7.80
C PHE A 22 -7.83 1.89 7.64
N GLU A 23 -6.70 1.21 7.77
CA GLU A 23 -6.63 -0.26 7.72
C GLU A 23 -7.45 -0.89 8.85
N SER A 24 -7.37 -0.34 10.06
CA SER A 24 -8.14 -0.85 11.20
C SER A 24 -9.65 -0.71 10.98
N LEU A 25 -10.09 0.44 10.46
CA LEU A 25 -11.50 0.68 10.13
C LEU A 25 -11.97 -0.21 8.98
N GLN A 26 -11.16 -0.33 7.94
CA GLN A 26 -11.42 -1.16 6.77
C GLN A 26 -11.53 -2.63 7.15
N TRP A 27 -10.62 -3.12 7.98
CA TRP A 27 -10.63 -4.48 8.50
C TRP A 27 -11.85 -4.74 9.38
N ALA A 28 -12.17 -3.83 10.31
CA ALA A 28 -13.35 -3.96 11.16
C ALA A 28 -14.66 -3.96 10.35
N ALA A 29 -14.78 -3.06 9.37
CA ALA A 29 -15.92 -3.00 8.48
C ALA A 29 -16.03 -4.26 7.61
N GLY A 30 -14.91 -4.75 7.07
CA GLY A 30 -14.86 -6.00 6.30
C GLY A 30 -15.26 -7.21 7.15
N PHE A 31 -14.74 -7.30 8.37
CA PHE A 31 -15.07 -8.38 9.30
C PHE A 31 -16.57 -8.37 9.66
N TRP A 32 -17.13 -7.22 10.01
CA TRP A 32 -18.54 -7.10 10.38
C TRP A 32 -19.48 -7.44 9.22
N THR A 33 -19.14 -6.98 8.01
CA THR A 33 -20.03 -7.08 6.84
C THR A 33 -19.91 -8.40 6.10
N PHE A 34 -18.70 -8.93 5.93
CA PHE A 34 -18.44 -10.14 5.14
C PHE A 34 -18.24 -11.40 5.99
N TRP A 35 -17.75 -11.28 7.23
CA TRP A 35 -17.48 -12.44 8.09
C TRP A 35 -18.60 -12.70 9.11
N TYR A 36 -18.68 -11.91 10.18
CA TYR A 36 -19.61 -12.14 11.30
C TYR A 36 -19.98 -10.83 11.99
N PRO A 37 -21.28 -10.50 12.23
CA PRO A 37 -22.51 -11.29 12.06
C PRO A 37 -23.02 -11.42 10.61
N GLY A 38 -22.36 -10.76 9.65
CA GLY A 38 -22.68 -10.84 8.23
C GLY A 38 -23.79 -9.88 7.83
N GLY A 39 -23.43 -8.84 7.08
CA GLY A 39 -24.37 -7.82 6.60
C GLY A 39 -25.43 -8.38 5.65
N SER A 40 -26.55 -7.66 5.52
CA SER A 40 -27.61 -7.98 4.55
C SER A 40 -27.06 -8.03 3.12
N ARG A 41 -27.73 -8.79 2.23
CA ARG A 41 -27.31 -8.93 0.82
C ARG A 41 -27.19 -7.57 0.11
N SER A 42 -28.06 -6.62 0.44
CA SER A 42 -28.01 -5.24 -0.07
C SER A 42 -26.84 -4.44 0.52
N GLY A 43 -26.58 -4.55 1.83
CA GLY A 43 -25.45 -3.88 2.48
C GLY A 43 -24.10 -4.34 1.95
N ARG A 44 -23.94 -5.66 1.75
CA ARG A 44 -22.74 -6.24 1.12
C ARG A 44 -22.55 -5.74 -0.31
N ALA A 45 -23.60 -5.74 -1.13
CA ALA A 45 -23.52 -5.29 -2.51
C ALA A 45 -23.13 -3.80 -2.63
N PHE A 46 -23.60 -2.96 -1.71
CA PHE A 46 -23.25 -1.54 -1.67
C PHE A 46 -21.82 -1.30 -1.14
N LEU A 47 -21.41 -2.00 -0.08
CA LEU A 47 -20.11 -1.77 0.56
C LEU A 47 -18.94 -2.43 -0.17
N LEU A 48 -19.17 -3.50 -0.95
CA LEU A 48 -18.12 -4.21 -1.68
C LEU A 48 -17.27 -3.31 -2.60
N PRO A 49 -17.84 -2.46 -3.49
CA PRO A 49 -17.02 -1.57 -4.33
C PRO A 49 -16.23 -0.54 -3.51
N TRP A 50 -16.83 0.01 -2.45
CA TRP A 50 -16.14 0.94 -1.55
C TRP A 50 -15.01 0.25 -0.78
N HIS A 51 -15.24 -0.96 -0.30
CA HIS A 51 -14.24 -1.76 0.38
C HIS A 51 -13.05 -2.04 -0.55
N VAL A 52 -13.27 -2.48 -1.79
CA VAL A 52 -12.17 -2.68 -2.75
C VAL A 52 -11.41 -1.37 -3.03
N PHE A 53 -12.13 -0.26 -3.24
CA PHE A 53 -11.52 1.05 -3.50
C PHE A 53 -10.62 1.53 -2.35
N PHE A 54 -11.14 1.52 -1.11
CA PHE A 54 -10.36 1.91 0.06
C PHE A 54 -9.19 0.96 0.32
N GLY A 55 -9.36 -0.35 0.08
CA GLY A 55 -8.27 -1.32 0.20
C GLY A 55 -7.09 -1.01 -0.73
N ILE A 56 -7.37 -0.71 -2.01
CA ILE A 56 -6.31 -0.32 -2.96
C ILE A 56 -5.68 1.02 -2.57
N PHE A 57 -6.48 1.99 -2.11
CA PHE A 57 -5.99 3.29 -1.67
C PHE A 57 -5.03 3.16 -0.46
N ILE A 58 -5.42 2.40 0.57
CA ILE A 58 -4.60 2.14 1.76
C ILE A 58 -3.33 1.39 1.37
N TYR A 59 -3.42 0.43 0.45
CA TYR A 59 -2.26 -0.31 -0.06
C TYR A 59 -1.22 0.62 -0.70
N VAL A 60 -1.63 1.52 -1.60
CA VAL A 60 -0.74 2.52 -2.22
C VAL A 60 -0.12 3.43 -1.17
N LEU A 61 -0.91 3.87 -0.18
CA LEU A 61 -0.42 4.72 0.91
C LEU A 61 0.59 3.99 1.80
N ALA A 62 0.39 2.68 2.06
CA ALA A 62 1.32 1.85 2.81
C ALA A 62 2.67 1.71 2.08
N ILE A 63 2.65 1.54 0.75
CA ILE A 63 3.87 1.48 -0.07
C ILE A 63 4.62 2.81 -0.03
N ALA A 64 3.91 3.93 -0.20
CA ALA A 64 4.51 5.26 -0.07
C ALA A 64 5.12 5.47 1.33
N THR A 65 4.47 4.97 2.37
CA THR A 65 4.98 4.99 3.76
C THR A 65 6.27 4.18 3.86
N SER A 66 6.31 2.94 3.34
CA SER A 66 7.52 2.10 3.37
C SER A 66 8.69 2.73 2.62
N VAL A 67 8.46 3.26 1.41
CA VAL A 67 9.50 3.93 0.61
C VAL A 67 10.01 5.20 1.31
N THR A 68 9.11 5.99 1.90
CA THR A 68 9.48 7.19 2.66
C THR A 68 10.32 6.85 3.89
N GLY A 69 9.98 5.79 4.63
CA GLY A 69 10.75 5.34 5.80
C GLY A 69 12.14 4.80 5.43
N LEU A 70 12.26 4.07 4.31
CA LEU A 70 13.57 3.66 3.77
C LEU A 70 14.42 4.88 3.41
N LEU A 71 13.81 5.89 2.78
CA LEU A 71 14.49 7.12 2.38
C LEU A 71 14.95 7.93 3.60
N GLU A 72 14.10 8.10 4.62
CA GLU A 72 14.46 8.75 5.89
C GLU A 72 15.69 8.09 6.51
N LYS A 73 15.68 6.76 6.63
CA LYS A 73 16.77 5.99 7.24
C LYS A 73 18.06 6.11 6.43
N SER A 74 17.99 6.07 5.10
CA SER A 74 19.15 6.21 4.23
C SER A 74 19.81 7.60 4.36
N ILE A 75 18.99 8.67 4.36
CA ILE A 75 19.48 10.05 4.49
C ILE A 75 20.02 10.30 5.90
N PHE A 76 19.41 9.71 6.93
CA PHE A 76 19.93 9.79 8.29
C PHE A 76 21.34 9.20 8.39
N MET A 77 21.56 8.01 7.84
CA MET A 77 22.87 7.35 7.90
C MET A 77 23.93 8.11 7.08
N GLN A 78 23.54 8.66 5.93
CA GLN A 78 24.41 9.53 5.13
C GLN A 78 24.73 10.86 5.85
N SER A 79 23.73 11.48 6.48
CA SER A 79 23.91 12.74 7.23
C SER A 79 24.74 12.56 8.49
N ALA A 80 24.75 11.36 9.08
CA ALA A 80 25.57 11.01 10.22
C ALA A 80 27.03 10.70 9.85
N LYS A 81 27.41 10.82 8.56
CA LYS A 81 28.71 10.40 8.00
C LYS A 81 29.08 8.94 8.31
N MET A 82 28.09 8.10 8.63
CA MET A 82 28.32 6.68 8.89
C MET A 82 28.46 5.88 7.59
N ILE A 83 27.89 6.39 6.49
CA ILE A 83 27.81 5.71 5.20
C ILE A 83 28.15 6.68 4.06
N GLU A 84 29.04 6.29 3.15
CA GLU A 84 29.31 7.02 1.91
C GLU A 84 28.16 6.90 0.91
N ARG A 85 28.00 7.89 0.03
CA ARG A 85 26.88 7.95 -0.93
C ARG A 85 26.82 6.74 -1.87
N PHE A 86 27.94 6.05 -2.09
CA PHE A 86 28.06 4.83 -2.89
C PHE A 86 28.47 3.60 -2.06
N SER A 87 28.22 3.62 -0.74
CA SER A 87 28.40 2.43 0.09
C SER A 87 27.43 1.32 -0.36
N THR A 88 27.86 0.07 -0.19
CA THR A 88 27.04 -1.13 -0.37
C THR A 88 25.69 -1.02 0.34
N GLU A 89 25.67 -0.39 1.51
CA GLU A 89 24.44 -0.22 2.32
C GLU A 89 23.45 0.74 1.65
N ALA A 90 23.93 1.86 1.08
CA ALA A 90 23.10 2.82 0.36
C ALA A 90 22.52 2.21 -0.93
N MET A 91 23.32 1.42 -1.65
CA MET A 91 22.88 0.70 -2.85
C MET A 91 21.86 -0.40 -2.52
N PHE A 92 22.04 -1.09 -1.40
CA PHE A 92 21.09 -2.09 -0.92
C PHE A 92 19.73 -1.47 -0.58
N MET A 93 19.71 -0.35 0.17
CA MET A 93 18.48 0.36 0.53
C MET A 93 17.72 0.88 -0.70
N ASN A 94 18.43 1.44 -1.69
CA ASN A 94 17.82 1.86 -2.96
C ASN A 94 17.25 0.68 -3.75
N SER A 95 17.98 -0.44 -3.82
CA SER A 95 17.51 -1.65 -4.51
C SER A 95 16.27 -2.23 -3.84
N LEU A 96 16.21 -2.22 -2.50
CA LEU A 96 15.04 -2.63 -1.73
C LEU A 96 13.83 -1.73 -2.01
N GLY A 97 14.03 -0.41 -2.09
CA GLY A 97 12.97 0.54 -2.47
C GLY A 97 12.43 0.26 -3.88
N MET A 98 13.31 -0.01 -4.85
CA MET A 98 12.90 -0.37 -6.21
C MET A 98 12.16 -1.71 -6.26
N LEU A 99 12.64 -2.73 -5.53
CA LEU A 99 11.98 -4.03 -5.41
C LEU A 99 10.58 -3.92 -4.80
N LEU A 100 10.39 -3.08 -3.78
CA LEU A 100 9.08 -2.82 -3.20
C LEU A 100 8.12 -2.21 -4.23
N VAL A 101 8.56 -1.17 -4.95
CA VAL A 101 7.72 -0.54 -5.99
C VAL A 101 7.36 -1.51 -7.10
N LEU A 102 8.30 -2.35 -7.54
CA LEU A 102 8.06 -3.38 -8.56
C LEU A 102 7.06 -4.43 -8.07
N LEU A 103 7.27 -5.00 -6.88
CA LEU A 103 6.36 -5.96 -6.28
C LEU A 103 4.94 -5.38 -6.16
N SER A 104 4.85 -4.15 -5.67
CA SER A 104 3.58 -3.44 -5.53
C SER A 104 2.85 -3.21 -6.84
N SER A 105 3.60 -2.85 -7.88
CA SER A 105 3.05 -2.67 -9.22
C SER A 105 2.50 -4.00 -9.76
N LEU A 106 3.18 -5.11 -9.52
CA LEU A 106 2.70 -6.45 -9.90
C LEU A 106 1.43 -6.84 -9.14
N VAL A 107 1.33 -6.52 -7.84
CA VAL A 107 0.12 -6.77 -7.04
C VAL A 107 -1.06 -5.96 -7.58
N ILE A 108 -0.86 -4.66 -7.90
CA ILE A 108 -1.91 -3.83 -8.50
C ILE A 108 -2.31 -4.36 -9.87
N LEU A 109 -1.35 -4.77 -10.70
CA LEU A 109 -1.62 -5.38 -12.00
C LEU A 109 -2.45 -6.66 -11.86
N ALA A 110 -2.12 -7.53 -10.90
CA ALA A 110 -2.87 -8.74 -10.61
C ALA A 110 -4.30 -8.44 -10.11
N LEU A 111 -4.50 -7.37 -9.34
CA LEU A 111 -5.81 -6.92 -8.86
C LEU A 111 -6.70 -6.37 -9.99
N VAL A 112 -6.11 -5.69 -10.97
CA VAL A 112 -6.84 -5.07 -12.09
C VAL A 112 -7.05 -6.05 -13.25
N SER A 113 -6.20 -7.06 -13.37
CA SER A 113 -6.31 -8.07 -14.43
C SER A 113 -7.62 -8.86 -14.27
N PRO A 114 -8.52 -8.85 -15.27
CA PRO A 114 -9.72 -9.67 -15.22
C PRO A 114 -9.35 -11.16 -15.18
N GLY A 115 -9.90 -11.89 -14.23
CA GLY A 115 -9.73 -13.35 -14.16
C GLY A 115 -10.45 -14.07 -15.31
N PRO A 116 -10.08 -15.33 -15.62
CA PRO A 116 -10.68 -16.11 -16.71
C PRO A 116 -12.22 -16.16 -16.68
N SER A 117 -12.83 -16.13 -15.49
CA SER A 117 -14.29 -16.18 -15.30
C SER A 117 -15.05 -14.92 -15.75
N MET A 118 -14.39 -13.77 -15.84
CA MET A 118 -14.98 -12.55 -16.43
C MET A 118 -15.10 -12.68 -17.95
N ILE A 119 -14.17 -13.40 -18.61
CA ILE A 119 -14.19 -13.61 -20.06
C ILE A 119 -15.41 -14.46 -20.44
N ASP A 120 -15.73 -15.50 -19.67
CA ASP A 120 -16.89 -16.36 -19.93
C ASP A 120 -18.23 -15.63 -19.75
N THR A 121 -18.30 -14.69 -18.81
CA THR A 121 -19.51 -13.88 -18.58
C THR A 121 -19.76 -12.88 -19.72
N TYR A 122 -18.70 -12.26 -20.26
CA TYR A 122 -18.82 -11.42 -21.46
C TYR A 122 -19.17 -12.24 -22.70
N ARG A 123 -18.62 -13.45 -22.85
CA ARG A 123 -18.84 -14.33 -23.99
C ARG A 123 -20.25 -14.92 -24.03
N GLY A 124 -20.84 -15.21 -22.87
CA GLY A 124 -22.22 -15.69 -22.75
C GLY A 124 -23.30 -14.60 -22.85
N SER A 125 -22.93 -13.32 -22.75
CA SER A 125 -23.86 -12.18 -22.96
C SER A 125 -23.93 -11.71 -24.41
N SER A 126 -23.07 -12.25 -25.29
CA SER A 126 -23.00 -11.90 -26.72
C SER A 126 -23.62 -12.96 -27.65
N GLU A 127 -24.27 -13.98 -27.09
CA GLU A 127 -25.02 -15.03 -27.81
C GLU A 127 -26.54 -14.91 -27.55
#